data_AF-A0A914XVV4-F1
#
_entry.id   AF-A0A914XVV4-F1
#
_cell.length_a   1.000
_cell.length_b   1.000
_cell.length_c   1.000
_cell.angle_alpha   90.00
_cell.angle_beta   90.00
_cell.angle_gamma   90.00
#
_symmetry.space_group_name_H-M   'P 1'
#
loop_
_entity.id
_entity.type
_entity.pdbx_description
1 polymer ?
#
loop_
_entity_poly.entity_id
_entity_poly.type
_entity_poly.pdbx_seq_one_letter_code
_entity_poly.pdbx_strand_id
1 'polypeptide(L)'
;MLKSKFRYFISKCDEPNLLDKACFDIEIIEERAEQSIPYLSTLAGMSDVYSRTSIWSIPNRKKIKISGNSALIVVALKNIETNLQLLNYLNNLFPMNIYVYDNTEIIYGKPSDLLANQTSIGFIQSPRYPEAYPRSIIKNYTLINENKGGFIRLTFDDFHVHFQSELKIIDSDGSELFNTRSEYRRPPAILSRSNKLTVIFAGHDFTQLVGFRARYEFVENLSWPDKPTRRNCDDFLESYGGQISLDSQKTLLNKNIDCIWLIGRFPALSRTFDKIYLKVQEFQLKGVGLRLEVRRGASSTAERVLMLFDEQLPTQLERKQPLEGLITEDHIQPAFYVRLRGYLTINTGLNIVYTQFYRWATALCPGGDGEFHCDNSKCIKSALQCDGHDHCGDASGKAPFHIRIC
;
A
#
# COMPACT_ATOMS: atom_id res chain seq x y z
N MET A 1 -16.85 18.36 8.54
CA MET A 1 -17.16 19.73 8.06
C MET A 1 -16.35 19.97 6.79
N LEU A 2 -16.99 20.06 5.63
CA LEU A 2 -16.30 20.55 4.43
C LEU A 2 -16.03 22.05 4.60
N LYS A 3 -14.77 22.48 4.48
CA LYS A 3 -14.43 23.89 4.27
C LYS A 3 -14.56 24.17 2.76
N SER A 4 -15.53 24.96 2.34
CA SER A 4 -15.61 25.45 0.96
C SER A 4 -14.64 26.61 0.78
N LYS A 5 -13.76 26.52 -0.23
CA LYS A 5 -12.86 27.61 -0.62
C LYS A 5 -13.01 27.82 -2.12
N PHE A 6 -13.61 28.93 -2.53
CA PHE A 6 -13.84 29.19 -3.96
C PHE A 6 -12.59 29.85 -4.57
N ARG A 7 -12.08 29.30 -5.68
CA ARG A 7 -11.05 29.92 -6.53
C ARG A 7 -11.63 30.10 -7.93
N TYR A 8 -11.45 31.29 -8.51
CA TYR A 8 -11.96 31.66 -9.83
C TYR A 8 -10.78 31.91 -10.79
N PHE A 9 -10.87 31.40 -12.03
CA PHE A 9 -9.91 31.66 -13.11
C PHE A 9 -10.66 32.15 -14.36
N ILE A 10 -10.10 33.12 -15.09
CA ILE A 10 -10.76 33.83 -16.20
C ILE A 10 -10.03 33.52 -17.53
N SER A 11 -10.75 33.03 -18.56
CA SER A 11 -10.29 33.05 -19.97
C SER A 11 -11.46 33.20 -20.94
N LYS A 12 -11.19 33.78 -22.13
CA LYS A 12 -12.17 34.27 -23.13
C LYS A 12 -12.94 33.14 -23.84
N CYS A 13 -14.23 33.35 -24.14
CA CYS A 13 -15.12 32.35 -24.78
C CYS A 13 -15.63 32.68 -26.18
N ASP A 14 -15.21 33.79 -26.77
CA ASP A 14 -15.70 34.19 -28.10
C ASP A 14 -14.63 34.00 -29.17
N GLU A 15 -14.09 32.79 -29.29
CA GLU A 15 -13.38 32.39 -30.52
C GLU A 15 -14.30 31.53 -31.41
N PRO A 16 -14.47 31.87 -32.70
CA PRO A 16 -15.44 31.23 -33.61
C PRO A 16 -15.27 29.70 -33.82
N ASN A 17 -14.23 29.08 -33.28
CA ASN A 17 -13.85 27.69 -33.53
C ASN A 17 -14.12 26.72 -32.37
N LEU A 18 -14.90 27.11 -31.34
CA LEU A 18 -15.12 26.32 -30.11
C LEU A 18 -16.61 26.07 -29.80
N LEU A 19 -17.41 25.73 -30.83
CA LEU A 19 -18.87 25.56 -30.75
C LEU A 19 -19.40 24.53 -29.71
N ASP A 20 -18.55 23.67 -29.14
CA ASP A 20 -18.97 22.56 -28.26
C ASP A 20 -18.58 22.70 -26.79
N LYS A 21 -18.02 23.83 -26.32
CA LYS A 21 -17.61 23.97 -24.91
C LYS A 21 -18.60 24.80 -24.09
N ALA A 22 -19.12 24.21 -23.02
CA ALA A 22 -19.99 24.89 -22.06
C ALA A 22 -19.34 26.18 -21.48
N CYS A 23 -20.16 27.23 -21.34
CA CYS A 23 -19.78 28.54 -20.80
C CYS A 23 -19.49 28.52 -19.29
N PHE A 24 -19.86 27.44 -18.61
CA PHE A 24 -19.47 27.17 -17.24
C PHE A 24 -19.13 25.69 -17.04
N ASP A 25 -18.36 25.42 -16.01
CA ASP A 25 -18.12 24.08 -15.51
C ASP A 25 -18.21 24.08 -13.98
N ILE A 26 -18.67 22.98 -13.43
CA ILE A 26 -18.55 22.68 -12.00
C ILE A 26 -17.62 21.49 -11.91
N GLU A 27 -16.42 21.75 -11.41
CA GLU A 27 -15.41 20.73 -11.19
C GLU A 27 -15.44 20.32 -9.72
N ILE A 28 -15.54 19.02 -9.48
CA ILE A 28 -15.26 18.45 -8.17
C ILE A 28 -13.80 18.02 -8.19
N ILE A 29 -12.99 18.71 -7.40
CA ILE A 29 -11.56 18.49 -7.28
C ILE A 29 -11.31 17.84 -5.93
N GLU A 30 -10.80 16.62 -5.96
CA GLU A 30 -10.23 16.00 -4.78
C GLU A 30 -8.75 16.37 -4.68
N GLU A 31 -8.31 16.86 -3.53
CA GLU A 31 -6.90 17.18 -3.31
C GLU A 31 -6.09 15.88 -3.08
N ARG A 32 -4.82 15.86 -3.53
CA ARG A 32 -3.88 14.79 -3.14
C ARG A 32 -3.65 14.87 -1.64
N ALA A 33 -3.44 13.71 -1.02
CA ALA A 33 -2.80 13.68 0.28
C ALA A 33 -1.38 14.25 0.06
N GLU A 34 -1.07 15.44 0.58
CA GLU A 34 0.22 16.12 0.40
C GLU A 34 1.37 15.14 0.57
N GLN A 35 2.08 14.78 -0.51
CA GLN A 35 3.31 14.01 -0.35
C GLN A 35 4.28 14.89 0.43
N SER A 36 4.70 14.44 1.61
CA SER A 36 5.78 15.08 2.36
C SER A 36 7.09 14.90 1.59
N ILE A 37 7.28 15.67 0.53
CA ILE A 37 8.60 15.93 -0.04
C ILE A 37 9.07 17.22 0.62
N PRO A 38 10.01 17.18 1.58
CA PRO A 38 10.31 18.35 2.43
C PRO A 38 10.96 19.54 1.69
N TYR A 39 11.10 19.51 0.35
CA TYR A 39 11.96 20.48 -0.36
C TYR A 39 11.50 20.90 -1.77
N LEU A 40 10.28 20.56 -2.22
CA LEU A 40 9.76 21.00 -3.53
C LEU A 40 8.66 22.08 -3.42
N SER A 41 8.62 22.80 -2.29
CA SER A 41 7.59 23.80 -2.00
C SER A 41 7.76 25.16 -2.67
N THR A 42 8.69 25.34 -3.63
CA THR A 42 8.93 26.65 -4.25
C THR A 42 8.54 26.79 -5.72
N LEU A 43 7.99 25.76 -6.37
CA LEU A 43 7.44 25.89 -7.73
C LEU A 43 6.07 25.23 -7.97
N ALA A 44 5.42 24.65 -6.96
CA ALA A 44 4.16 23.93 -7.12
C ALA A 44 2.93 24.83 -6.84
N GLY A 45 2.68 25.80 -7.72
CA GLY A 45 1.40 26.52 -7.75
C GLY A 45 0.26 25.74 -8.42
N MET A 46 0.50 24.51 -8.93
CA MET A 46 -0.37 23.90 -9.94
C MET A 46 -0.47 22.35 -9.96
N SER A 47 -0.16 21.59 -8.90
CA SER A 47 -0.16 20.10 -8.99
C SER A 47 -0.62 19.25 -7.79
N ASP A 48 -1.50 19.73 -6.90
CA ASP A 48 -2.01 18.94 -5.75
C ASP A 48 -3.41 18.37 -5.95
N VAL A 49 -3.76 17.97 -7.17
CA VAL A 49 -5.07 17.41 -7.51
C VAL A 49 -4.98 15.88 -7.61
N TYR A 50 -5.75 15.16 -6.79
CA TYR A 50 -5.92 13.71 -6.86
C TYR A 50 -6.84 13.33 -8.01
N SER A 51 -8.02 13.96 -8.06
CA SER A 51 -8.97 13.79 -9.15
C SER A 51 -9.68 15.09 -9.45
N ARG A 52 -10.07 15.25 -10.72
CA ARG A 52 -10.90 16.36 -11.20
C ARG A 52 -12.03 15.76 -12.01
N THR A 53 -13.25 15.98 -11.56
CA THR A 53 -14.47 15.49 -12.23
C THR A 53 -15.34 16.66 -12.61
N SER A 54 -15.54 16.88 -13.90
CA SER A 54 -16.50 17.86 -14.41
C SER A 54 -17.92 17.30 -14.31
N ILE A 55 -18.91 18.15 -14.03
CA ILE A 55 -20.32 17.77 -14.12
C ILE A 55 -20.72 17.28 -15.52
N TRP A 56 -20.02 17.72 -16.56
CA TRP A 56 -20.30 17.34 -17.96
C TRP A 56 -19.85 15.92 -18.29
N SER A 57 -18.97 15.31 -17.48
CA SER A 57 -18.56 13.92 -17.67
C SER A 57 -19.47 12.89 -17.02
N ILE A 58 -20.56 13.32 -16.37
CA ILE A 58 -21.47 12.44 -15.61
C ILE A 58 -22.83 12.36 -16.31
N PRO A 59 -23.03 11.36 -17.18
CA PRO A 59 -24.31 11.17 -17.84
C PRO A 59 -25.41 10.87 -16.80
N ASN A 60 -26.59 11.45 -16.98
CA ASN A 60 -27.80 11.21 -16.18
C ASN A 60 -27.84 11.77 -14.72
N ARG A 61 -26.92 12.69 -14.34
CA ARG A 61 -27.01 13.60 -13.15
C ARG A 61 -27.57 13.01 -11.85
N LYS A 62 -26.98 11.96 -11.24
CA LYS A 62 -27.55 11.46 -9.97
C LYS A 62 -26.60 11.37 -8.78
N LYS A 63 -25.37 10.86 -8.89
CA LYS A 63 -24.45 10.71 -7.74
C LYS A 63 -22.98 10.70 -8.17
N ILE A 64 -22.10 11.25 -7.34
CA ILE A 64 -20.65 11.19 -7.50
C ILE A 64 -20.08 10.59 -6.22
N LYS A 65 -19.24 9.55 -6.36
CA LYS A 65 -18.55 8.94 -5.23
C LYS A 65 -17.20 9.62 -5.08
N ILE A 66 -16.97 10.23 -3.92
CA ILE A 66 -15.73 10.92 -3.57
C ILE A 66 -14.94 10.00 -2.65
N SER A 67 -13.62 9.96 -2.80
CA SER A 67 -12.78 9.08 -1.99
C SER A 67 -12.41 9.68 -0.63
N GLY A 68 -12.47 11.01 -0.47
CA GLY A 68 -12.19 11.73 0.77
C GLY A 68 -13.42 12.26 1.53
N ASN A 69 -13.16 12.82 2.72
CA ASN A 69 -14.16 13.50 3.55
C ASN A 69 -14.38 14.97 3.14
N SER A 70 -13.59 15.45 2.18
CA SER A 70 -13.70 16.76 1.57
C SER A 70 -13.35 16.70 0.09
N ALA A 71 -14.02 17.53 -0.69
CA ALA A 71 -13.66 17.86 -2.06
C ALA A 71 -13.91 19.35 -2.28
N LEU A 72 -13.09 19.96 -3.13
CA LEU A 72 -13.27 21.33 -3.56
C LEU A 72 -14.28 21.34 -4.72
N ILE A 73 -15.36 22.09 -4.58
CA ILE A 73 -16.27 22.35 -5.70
C ILE A 73 -15.84 23.68 -6.32
N VAL A 74 -15.31 23.64 -7.52
CA VAL A 74 -14.88 24.81 -8.28
C VAL A 74 -15.93 25.10 -9.35
N VAL A 75 -16.54 26.27 -9.25
CA VAL A 75 -17.40 26.78 -10.33
C VAL A 75 -16.54 27.65 -11.23
N ALA A 76 -16.20 27.12 -12.39
CA ALA A 76 -15.50 27.86 -13.43
C ALA A 76 -16.53 28.52 -14.33
N LEU A 77 -16.66 29.84 -14.22
CA LEU A 77 -17.51 30.64 -15.09
C LEU A 77 -16.64 31.34 -16.11
N LYS A 78 -17.02 31.29 -17.39
CA LYS A 78 -16.26 31.96 -18.45
C LYS A 78 -17.00 33.23 -18.87
N ASN A 79 -16.24 34.30 -19.14
CA ASN A 79 -16.70 35.56 -19.74
C ASN A 79 -17.77 36.33 -18.93
N ILE A 80 -17.50 36.62 -17.64
CA ILE A 80 -18.42 37.40 -16.79
C ILE A 80 -17.79 38.72 -16.34
N GLU A 81 -18.52 39.84 -16.46
CA GLU A 81 -18.15 41.14 -15.90
C GLU A 81 -18.32 41.14 -14.37
N THR A 82 -17.23 41.34 -13.63
CA THR A 82 -17.24 41.34 -12.17
C THR A 82 -17.86 42.62 -11.62
N ASN A 83 -19.15 42.60 -11.25
CA ASN A 83 -19.77 43.63 -10.44
C ASN A 83 -20.29 43.08 -9.09
N LEU A 84 -20.53 43.99 -8.13
CA LEU A 84 -20.97 43.63 -6.77
C LEU A 84 -22.33 42.90 -6.75
N GLN A 85 -23.21 43.18 -7.72
CA GLN A 85 -24.50 42.51 -7.86
C GLN A 85 -24.35 41.06 -8.31
N LEU A 86 -23.43 40.77 -9.22
CA LEU A 86 -23.11 39.41 -9.66
C LEU A 86 -22.53 38.59 -8.51
N LEU A 87 -21.64 39.15 -7.68
CA LEU A 87 -21.12 38.46 -6.50
C LEU A 87 -22.25 38.06 -5.53
N ASN A 88 -23.20 38.96 -5.29
CA ASN A 88 -24.40 38.66 -4.50
C ASN A 88 -25.34 37.67 -5.21
N TYR A 89 -25.48 37.76 -6.53
CA TYR A 89 -26.32 36.86 -7.32
C TYR A 89 -25.75 35.44 -7.36
N LEU A 90 -24.44 35.25 -7.55
CA LEU A 90 -23.77 33.95 -7.53
C LEU A 90 -23.85 33.27 -6.16
N ASN A 91 -23.74 34.03 -5.06
CA ASN A 91 -23.98 33.52 -3.71
C ASN A 91 -25.42 33.02 -3.51
N ASN A 92 -26.38 33.59 -4.25
CA ASN A 92 -27.80 33.26 -4.15
C ASN A 92 -28.28 32.21 -5.17
N LEU A 93 -27.57 32.04 -6.30
CA LEU A 93 -27.98 31.13 -7.39
C LEU A 93 -27.60 29.67 -7.16
N PHE A 94 -26.61 29.42 -6.29
CA PHE A 94 -26.16 28.08 -5.94
C PHE A 94 -26.40 27.75 -4.45
N PRO A 95 -27.66 27.73 -3.95
CA PRO A 95 -27.96 27.10 -2.67
C PRO A 95 -27.86 25.59 -2.84
N MET A 96 -26.64 25.07 -2.94
CA MET A 96 -26.41 23.63 -3.01
C MET A 96 -26.56 23.05 -1.61
N ASN A 97 -27.64 22.31 -1.37
CA ASN A 97 -27.75 21.48 -0.20
C ASN A 97 -26.86 20.25 -0.39
N ILE A 98 -25.68 20.28 0.21
CA ILE A 98 -24.75 19.14 0.22
C ILE A 98 -25.16 18.23 1.38
N TYR A 99 -25.78 17.10 1.04
CA TYR A 99 -26.07 16.04 2.00
C TYR A 99 -24.90 15.07 2.03
N VAL A 100 -24.17 15.04 3.15
CA VAL A 100 -23.16 14.02 3.42
C VAL A 100 -23.88 12.79 3.95
N TYR A 101 -24.05 11.78 3.10
CA TYR A 101 -24.47 10.47 3.55
C TYR A 101 -23.28 9.81 4.27
N ASP A 102 -23.55 9.11 5.37
CA ASP A 102 -22.54 8.37 6.14
C ASP A 102 -21.67 7.52 5.20
N ASN A 103 -20.35 7.53 5.40
CA ASN A 103 -19.40 6.79 4.55
C ASN A 103 -19.38 5.31 4.98
N THR A 104 -20.56 4.72 5.00
CA THR A 104 -20.81 3.34 5.41
C THR A 104 -21.06 2.48 4.19
N GLU A 105 -20.29 1.42 4.08
CA GLU A 105 -20.42 0.41 3.02
C GLU A 105 -20.89 -0.90 3.63
N ILE A 106 -22.07 -1.34 3.22
CA ILE A 106 -22.67 -2.58 3.70
C ILE A 106 -22.46 -3.63 2.63
N ILE A 107 -21.82 -4.74 3.00
CA ILE A 107 -21.46 -5.83 2.10
C ILE A 107 -22.20 -7.07 2.58
N TYR A 108 -23.06 -7.59 1.72
CA TYR A 108 -23.77 -8.84 1.92
C TYR A 108 -23.08 -9.96 1.14
N GLY A 109 -23.03 -11.15 1.72
CA GLY A 109 -22.55 -12.32 0.99
C GLY A 109 -22.97 -13.64 1.63
N LYS A 110 -22.70 -14.71 0.90
CA LYS A 110 -23.01 -16.09 1.30
C LYS A 110 -21.75 -16.95 1.25
N PRO A 111 -21.65 -17.97 2.10
CA PRO A 111 -20.64 -19.01 1.96
C PRO A 111 -20.77 -19.72 0.62
N SER A 112 -19.65 -20.17 0.05
CA SER A 112 -19.62 -20.90 -1.21
C SER A 112 -18.73 -22.13 -1.07
N ASP A 113 -19.29 -23.30 -1.38
CA ASP A 113 -18.57 -24.59 -1.40
C ASP A 113 -17.77 -24.82 -2.71
N LEU A 114 -17.98 -23.98 -3.72
CA LEU A 114 -17.28 -24.03 -5.00
C LEU A 114 -16.34 -22.84 -5.16
N LEU A 115 -15.20 -23.08 -5.82
CA LEU A 115 -14.14 -22.11 -6.16
C LEU A 115 -14.70 -20.73 -6.53
N ALA A 116 -14.66 -19.82 -5.55
CA ALA A 116 -14.87 -18.37 -5.66
C ALA A 116 -16.11 -17.93 -6.46
N ASN A 117 -17.31 -18.10 -5.89
CA ASN A 117 -18.40 -17.18 -6.22
C ASN A 117 -17.97 -15.75 -5.83
N GLN A 118 -18.19 -14.76 -6.71
CA GLN A 118 -17.73 -13.37 -6.55
C GLN A 118 -18.28 -12.66 -5.28
N THR A 119 -19.25 -13.25 -4.58
CA THR A 119 -19.89 -12.68 -3.38
C THR A 119 -19.46 -13.31 -2.06
N SER A 120 -18.71 -14.43 -2.06
CA SER A 120 -18.30 -15.11 -0.82
C SER A 120 -16.99 -14.54 -0.24
N ILE A 121 -16.14 -13.99 -1.09
CA ILE A 121 -14.82 -13.44 -0.73
C ILE A 121 -14.67 -12.08 -1.40
N GLY A 122 -14.04 -11.14 -0.71
CA GLY A 122 -13.68 -9.86 -1.30
C GLY A 122 -12.69 -9.10 -0.44
N PHE A 123 -12.55 -7.80 -0.71
CA PHE A 123 -11.60 -6.94 0.00
C PHE A 123 -12.27 -5.66 0.48
N ILE A 124 -11.96 -5.26 1.71
CA ILE A 124 -12.17 -3.90 2.20
C ILE A 124 -10.81 -3.20 2.29
N GLN A 125 -10.79 -1.92 1.99
CA GLN A 125 -9.55 -1.17 1.79
C GLN A 125 -9.68 0.23 2.40
N SER A 126 -8.57 0.87 2.75
CA SER A 126 -8.62 2.31 3.00
C SER A 126 -8.98 3.06 1.70
N PRO A 127 -9.61 4.24 1.77
CA PRO A 127 -9.89 5.01 0.58
C PRO A 127 -8.61 5.31 -0.21
N ARG A 128 -8.70 5.29 -1.56
CA ARG A 128 -7.59 5.49 -2.52
C ARG A 128 -6.49 4.42 -2.53
N TYR A 129 -6.63 3.36 -1.74
CA TYR A 129 -5.64 2.28 -1.73
C TYR A 129 -5.30 1.81 -3.16
N PRO A 130 -4.01 1.59 -3.51
CA PRO A 130 -2.84 1.58 -2.63
C PRO A 130 -2.23 2.95 -2.31
N GLU A 131 -2.79 4.03 -2.85
CA GLU A 131 -2.34 5.39 -2.51
C GLU A 131 -2.70 5.77 -1.07
N ALA A 132 -2.08 6.83 -0.57
CA ALA A 132 -2.32 7.35 0.77
C ALA A 132 -3.78 7.76 0.95
N TYR A 133 -4.38 7.36 2.08
CA TYR A 133 -5.75 7.69 2.39
C TYR A 133 -5.91 9.18 2.71
N PRO A 134 -7.10 9.78 2.45
CA PRO A 134 -7.34 11.18 2.74
C PRO A 134 -7.28 11.52 4.24
N ARG A 135 -6.89 12.76 4.52
CA ARG A 135 -6.88 13.36 5.86
C ARG A 135 -8.29 13.39 6.47
N SER A 136 -8.37 13.23 7.80
CA SER A 136 -9.62 13.28 8.58
C SER A 136 -10.78 12.45 8.00
N ILE A 137 -10.49 11.25 7.44
CA ILE A 137 -11.51 10.35 6.87
C ILE A 137 -12.14 9.46 7.94
N ILE A 138 -13.45 9.22 7.87
CA ILE A 138 -14.11 8.12 8.58
C ILE A 138 -14.74 7.25 7.50
N LYS A 139 -14.42 5.96 7.52
CA LYS A 139 -14.94 4.94 6.59
C LYS A 139 -15.39 3.73 7.38
N ASN A 140 -16.66 3.39 7.26
CA ASN A 140 -17.27 2.27 7.95
C ASN A 140 -17.57 1.14 6.94
N TYR A 141 -17.27 -0.08 7.33
CA TYR A 141 -17.64 -1.29 6.61
C TYR A 141 -18.50 -2.17 7.51
N THR A 142 -19.66 -2.59 7.03
CA THR A 142 -20.51 -3.57 7.70
C THR A 142 -20.60 -4.81 6.83
N LEU A 143 -19.93 -5.88 7.25
CA LEU A 143 -19.95 -7.18 6.58
C LEU A 143 -21.10 -8.00 7.17
N ILE A 144 -21.97 -8.55 6.34
CA ILE A 144 -23.13 -9.34 6.75
C ILE A 144 -23.17 -10.64 5.95
N ASN A 145 -22.96 -11.75 6.65
CA ASN A 145 -23.28 -13.08 6.14
C ASN A 145 -24.80 -13.25 6.12
N GLU A 146 -25.36 -13.50 4.93
CA GLU A 146 -26.80 -13.69 4.76
C GLU A 146 -27.32 -14.95 5.47
N ASN A 147 -26.44 -15.95 5.66
CA ASN A 147 -26.74 -17.05 6.55
C ASN A 147 -26.57 -16.60 8.00
N LYS A 148 -27.69 -16.54 8.75
CA LYS A 148 -27.71 -16.12 10.17
C LYS A 148 -26.84 -16.99 11.09
N GLY A 149 -26.61 -18.25 10.72
CA GLY A 149 -25.70 -19.16 11.45
C GLY A 149 -24.26 -19.13 10.95
N GLY A 150 -23.96 -18.34 9.92
CA GLY A 150 -22.63 -18.22 9.34
C GLY A 150 -21.76 -17.17 10.04
N PHE A 151 -20.49 -17.15 9.66
CA PHE A 151 -19.44 -16.31 10.22
C PHE A 151 -18.68 -15.56 9.13
N ILE A 152 -17.80 -14.66 9.54
CA ILE A 152 -16.98 -13.82 8.68
C ILE A 152 -15.53 -13.97 9.15
N ARG A 153 -14.65 -14.35 8.22
CA ARG A 153 -13.19 -14.33 8.40
C ARG A 153 -12.64 -13.05 7.81
N LEU A 154 -11.67 -12.45 8.50
CA LEU A 154 -10.98 -11.24 8.06
C LEU A 154 -9.47 -11.42 8.21
N THR A 155 -8.72 -11.18 7.14
CA THR A 155 -7.25 -11.23 7.14
C THR A 155 -6.68 -9.97 6.48
N PHE A 156 -5.67 -9.37 7.10
CA PHE A 156 -5.03 -8.17 6.56
C PHE A 156 -3.84 -8.53 5.69
N ASP A 157 -3.93 -8.13 4.42
CA ASP A 157 -2.89 -8.30 3.42
C ASP A 157 -1.91 -7.12 3.44
N ASP A 158 -2.40 -5.92 3.76
CA ASP A 158 -1.57 -4.74 3.97
C ASP A 158 -2.05 -3.96 5.19
N PHE A 159 -1.09 -3.41 5.93
CA PHE A 159 -1.38 -2.55 7.06
C PHE A 159 -0.20 -1.61 7.35
N HIS A 160 -0.21 -0.42 6.73
CA HIS A 160 0.75 0.67 7.02
C HIS A 160 0.04 1.95 7.41
N VAL A 161 -1.01 1.80 8.21
CA VAL A 161 -1.79 2.92 8.75
C VAL A 161 -0.93 3.71 9.73
N HIS A 162 -1.00 5.05 9.70
CA HIS A 162 -0.26 5.91 10.63
C HIS A 162 -0.72 5.74 12.10
N PHE A 163 0.18 5.88 13.08
CA PHE A 163 -0.11 5.62 14.51
C PHE A 163 -1.18 6.49 15.15
N GLN A 164 -1.47 7.65 14.56
CA GLN A 164 -2.58 8.52 15.00
C GLN A 164 -3.92 8.20 14.33
N SER A 165 -3.92 7.34 13.31
CA SER A 165 -5.14 6.83 12.70
C SER A 165 -5.64 5.60 13.46
N GLU A 166 -6.94 5.37 13.43
CA GLU A 166 -7.59 4.29 14.17
C GLU A 166 -8.26 3.30 13.21
N LEU A 167 -7.98 2.01 13.39
CA LEU A 167 -8.79 0.93 12.83
C LEU A 167 -9.40 0.13 13.97
N LYS A 168 -10.73 0.13 14.05
CA LYS A 168 -11.51 -0.58 15.05
C LYS A 168 -12.35 -1.68 14.40
N ILE A 169 -12.36 -2.85 15.01
CA ILE A 169 -13.14 -4.01 14.54
C ILE A 169 -14.08 -4.41 15.66
N ILE A 170 -15.38 -4.40 15.37
CA ILE A 170 -16.47 -4.60 16.33
C ILE A 170 -17.34 -5.76 15.87
N ASP A 171 -17.63 -6.70 16.76
CA ASP A 171 -18.55 -7.80 16.50
C ASP A 171 -20.02 -7.35 16.62
N SER A 172 -20.94 -8.22 16.23
CA SER A 172 -22.40 -8.02 16.29
C SER A 172 -22.95 -7.66 17.68
N ASP A 173 -22.31 -8.12 18.76
CA ASP A 173 -22.68 -7.86 20.16
C ASP A 173 -22.16 -6.51 20.67
N GLY A 174 -21.44 -5.76 19.83
CA GLY A 174 -20.80 -4.49 20.20
C GLY A 174 -19.43 -4.65 20.85
N SER A 175 -18.93 -5.88 21.02
CA SER A 175 -17.59 -6.12 21.58
C SER A 175 -16.50 -5.72 20.58
N GLU A 176 -15.47 -5.04 21.10
CA GLU A 176 -14.30 -4.67 20.34
C GLU A 176 -13.36 -5.87 20.20
N LEU A 177 -13.20 -6.38 18.98
CA LEU A 177 -12.28 -7.48 18.67
C LEU A 177 -10.84 -7.00 18.46
N PHE A 178 -10.68 -5.76 17.98
CA PHE A 178 -9.38 -5.15 17.75
C PHE A 178 -9.47 -3.63 17.67
N ASN A 179 -8.44 -2.95 18.16
CA ASN A 179 -8.26 -1.52 18.02
C ASN A 179 -6.77 -1.15 17.96
N THR A 180 -6.39 -0.43 16.91
CA THR A 180 -5.00 0.01 16.70
C THR A 180 -4.50 0.98 17.74
N ARG A 181 -5.38 1.69 18.46
CA ARG A 181 -4.98 2.55 19.59
C ARG A 181 -4.39 1.74 20.74
N SER A 182 -4.84 0.50 20.91
CA SER A 182 -4.36 -0.41 21.96
C SER A 182 -3.11 -1.17 21.52
N GLU A 183 -3.08 -1.59 20.25
CA GLU A 183 -1.93 -2.28 19.65
C GLU A 183 -1.68 -1.74 18.24
N TYR A 184 -0.67 -0.86 18.11
CA TYR A 184 -0.29 -0.28 16.82
C TYR A 184 0.47 -1.30 15.95
N ARG A 185 -0.26 -2.31 15.46
CA ARG A 185 0.23 -3.37 14.58
C ARG A 185 -0.87 -3.81 13.62
N ARG A 186 -0.47 -4.59 12.60
CA ARG A 186 -1.43 -5.27 11.73
C ARG A 186 -2.44 -6.05 12.57
N PRO A 187 -3.75 -6.01 12.29
CA PRO A 187 -4.74 -6.79 13.02
C PRO A 187 -4.58 -8.31 12.80
N PRO A 188 -4.94 -9.15 13.79
CA PRO A 188 -4.93 -10.60 13.62
C PRO A 188 -5.90 -11.07 12.57
N ALA A 189 -5.71 -12.33 12.17
CA ALA A 189 -6.76 -13.10 11.54
C ALA A 189 -7.97 -13.14 12.48
N ILE A 190 -9.07 -12.51 12.08
CA ILE A 190 -10.27 -12.34 12.89
C ILE A 190 -11.34 -13.27 12.36
N LEU A 191 -12.02 -13.96 13.28
CA LEU A 191 -13.22 -14.73 13.01
C LEU A 191 -14.31 -14.09 13.85
N SER A 192 -15.40 -13.65 13.21
CA SER A 192 -16.56 -13.11 13.93
C SER A 192 -17.24 -14.19 14.77
N ARG A 193 -17.93 -13.78 15.83
CA ARG A 193 -18.76 -14.67 16.66
C ARG A 193 -20.15 -14.89 16.08
N SER A 194 -20.53 -14.09 15.10
CA SER A 194 -21.85 -14.10 14.47
C SER A 194 -21.77 -13.76 12.97
N ASN A 195 -22.92 -13.59 12.34
CA ASN A 195 -23.08 -13.30 10.92
C ASN A 195 -22.84 -11.82 10.55
N LYS A 196 -22.42 -10.96 11.48
CA LYS A 196 -22.19 -9.53 11.25
C LYS A 196 -20.87 -9.07 11.88
N LEU A 197 -20.07 -8.32 11.13
CA LEU A 197 -18.81 -7.73 11.58
C LEU A 197 -18.71 -6.29 11.08
N THR A 198 -18.33 -5.36 11.95
CA THR A 198 -18.17 -3.93 11.60
C THR A 198 -16.70 -3.54 11.69
N VAL A 199 -16.19 -2.88 10.66
CA VAL A 199 -14.83 -2.32 10.61
C VAL A 199 -14.93 -0.82 10.42
N ILE A 200 -14.34 -0.06 11.35
CA ILE A 200 -14.34 1.40 11.34
C ILE A 200 -12.91 1.86 11.15
N PHE A 201 -12.67 2.65 10.12
CA PHE A 201 -11.38 3.30 9.87
C PHE A 201 -11.53 4.81 10.02
N ALA A 202 -10.78 5.39 10.96
CA ALA A 202 -10.66 6.82 11.15
C ALA A 202 -9.23 7.27 10.82
N GLY A 203 -9.04 7.85 9.64
CA GLY A 203 -7.76 8.40 9.19
C GLY A 203 -7.49 9.78 9.79
N HIS A 204 -6.28 9.98 10.29
CA HIS A 204 -5.79 11.27 10.81
C HIS A 204 -4.92 12.01 9.77
N ASP A 205 -4.70 13.30 9.99
CA ASP A 205 -4.05 14.24 9.08
C ASP A 205 -2.52 14.07 8.97
N PHE A 206 -2.03 12.93 8.48
CA PHE A 206 -0.59 12.76 8.20
C PHE A 206 -0.33 11.97 6.92
N THR A 207 0.77 12.32 6.26
CA THR A 207 1.05 11.95 4.88
C THR A 207 2.42 11.30 4.70
N GLN A 208 2.47 10.04 5.08
CA GLN A 208 3.31 8.99 4.49
C GLN A 208 2.83 7.68 5.11
N LEU A 209 3.07 6.57 4.40
CA LEU A 209 2.68 5.19 4.70
C LEU A 209 1.39 4.73 4.01
N VAL A 210 1.44 3.49 3.50
CA VAL A 210 0.42 2.84 2.65
C VAL A 210 -0.88 2.63 3.45
N GLY A 211 -2.00 2.49 2.77
CA GLY A 211 -3.28 2.15 3.40
C GLY A 211 -3.35 0.78 4.08
N PHE A 212 -4.59 0.34 4.35
CA PHE A 212 -4.85 -1.07 4.68
C PHE A 212 -5.63 -1.74 3.56
N ARG A 213 -5.43 -3.05 3.43
CA ARG A 213 -6.25 -3.93 2.60
C ARG A 213 -6.49 -5.21 3.37
N ALA A 214 -7.76 -5.54 3.58
CA ALA A 214 -8.17 -6.74 4.29
C ALA A 214 -9.09 -7.58 3.40
N ARG A 215 -8.80 -8.88 3.32
CA ARG A 215 -9.65 -9.87 2.68
C ARG A 215 -10.71 -10.33 3.66
N TYR A 216 -11.96 -10.27 3.26
CA TYR A 216 -13.06 -10.91 3.99
C TYR A 216 -13.52 -12.18 3.28
N GLU A 217 -14.07 -13.11 4.05
CA GLU A 217 -14.63 -14.37 3.56
C GLU A 217 -15.84 -14.77 4.42
N PHE A 218 -16.97 -15.03 3.78
CA PHE A 218 -18.18 -15.53 4.42
C PHE A 218 -18.14 -17.05 4.51
N VAL A 219 -18.32 -17.61 5.70
CA VAL A 219 -18.19 -19.05 5.96
C VAL A 219 -19.37 -19.59 6.77
N GLU A 220 -19.63 -20.89 6.69
CA GLU A 220 -20.66 -21.54 7.52
C GLU A 220 -20.13 -22.04 8.85
N ASN A 221 -18.85 -22.42 8.91
CA ASN A 221 -18.25 -23.09 10.06
C ASN A 221 -17.22 -22.21 10.79
N LEU A 222 -17.11 -22.44 12.10
CA LEU A 222 -16.10 -21.82 12.97
C LEU A 222 -14.68 -22.37 12.74
N SER A 223 -14.57 -23.55 12.12
CA SER A 223 -13.28 -24.21 11.92
C SER A 223 -12.43 -23.48 10.90
N TRP A 224 -11.28 -22.94 11.34
CA TRP A 224 -10.30 -22.31 10.46
C TRP A 224 -8.90 -22.92 10.70
N PRO A 225 -8.63 -24.12 10.13
CA PRO A 225 -7.44 -24.91 10.44
C PRO A 225 -6.12 -24.20 10.08
N ASP A 226 -6.12 -23.45 8.98
CA ASP A 226 -4.99 -22.70 8.45
C ASP A 226 -4.97 -21.24 8.94
N LYS A 227 -5.78 -20.89 9.96
CA LYS A 227 -5.80 -19.55 10.55
C LYS A 227 -4.39 -19.13 10.94
N PRO A 228 -3.87 -17.99 10.44
CA PRO A 228 -2.61 -17.45 10.91
C PRO A 228 -2.66 -17.19 12.42
N THR A 229 -1.81 -17.90 13.16
CA THR A 229 -1.74 -17.81 14.63
C THR A 229 -0.60 -16.91 15.09
N ARG A 230 0.40 -16.69 14.23
CA ARG A 230 1.62 -15.95 14.57
C ARG A 230 2.02 -14.98 13.47
N ARG A 231 2.33 -13.74 13.89
CA ARG A 231 2.53 -12.56 13.00
C ARG A 231 3.68 -11.65 13.48
N ASN A 232 4.46 -12.08 14.48
CA ASN A 232 5.59 -11.30 15.03
C ASN A 232 6.85 -11.34 14.15
N CYS A 233 6.67 -11.62 12.86
CA CYS A 233 7.71 -11.65 11.84
C CYS A 233 7.51 -10.54 10.80
N ASP A 234 6.44 -9.74 10.91
CA ASP A 234 6.27 -8.58 10.06
C ASP A 234 7.35 -7.55 10.37
N ASP A 235 7.96 -6.96 9.35
CA ASP A 235 9.00 -5.94 9.52
C ASP A 235 9.01 -4.91 8.39
N PHE A 236 9.40 -3.68 8.73
CA PHE A 236 9.66 -2.61 7.78
C PHE A 236 11.17 -2.39 7.70
N LEU A 237 11.77 -2.86 6.62
CA LEU A 237 13.21 -2.96 6.45
C LEU A 237 13.75 -1.69 5.80
N GLU A 238 14.03 -0.70 6.65
CA GLU A 238 14.64 0.58 6.28
C GLU A 238 16.16 0.55 6.54
N SER A 239 16.89 -0.26 5.78
CA SER A 239 18.36 -0.30 5.84
C SER A 239 18.93 -0.27 4.42
N TYR A 240 20.21 0.09 4.28
CA TYR A 240 20.87 0.07 2.97
C TYR A 240 20.96 -1.33 2.37
N GLY A 241 20.75 -2.38 3.15
CA GLY A 241 20.74 -3.76 2.72
C GLY A 241 20.83 -4.71 3.91
N GLY A 242 20.58 -5.98 3.66
CA GLY A 242 20.71 -7.03 4.65
C GLY A 242 20.11 -8.35 4.18
N GLN A 243 19.87 -9.23 5.14
CA GLN A 243 19.25 -10.53 4.92
C GLN A 243 17.95 -10.68 5.72
N ILE A 244 17.00 -11.43 5.16
CA ILE A 244 15.80 -11.90 5.83
C ILE A 244 15.96 -13.39 6.07
N SER A 245 15.95 -13.77 7.34
CA SER A 245 15.98 -15.15 7.82
C SER A 245 15.00 -15.34 8.99
N LEU A 246 14.59 -16.58 9.23
CA LEU A 246 13.74 -16.98 10.35
C LEU A 246 14.50 -17.75 11.44
N ASP A 247 15.83 -17.90 11.33
CA ASP A 247 16.64 -18.75 12.21
C ASP A 247 16.51 -18.38 13.70
N SER A 248 16.41 -17.09 14.00
CA SER A 248 16.23 -16.55 15.35
C SER A 248 14.79 -16.66 15.87
N GLN A 249 13.82 -16.95 15.01
CA GLN A 249 12.38 -16.84 15.28
C GLN A 249 11.76 -18.16 15.77
N LYS A 250 12.29 -18.73 16.84
CA LYS A 250 11.81 -20.01 17.41
C LYS A 250 10.32 -20.01 17.79
N THR A 251 9.75 -18.83 18.05
CA THR A 251 8.32 -18.70 18.42
C THR A 251 7.35 -18.97 17.26
N LEU A 252 7.85 -19.13 16.04
CA LEU A 252 7.07 -19.42 14.84
C LEU A 252 6.91 -20.93 14.55
N LEU A 253 7.69 -21.79 15.21
CA LEU A 253 7.67 -23.23 14.97
C LEU A 253 6.34 -23.88 15.35
N ASN A 254 5.89 -24.82 14.52
CA ASN A 254 4.65 -25.58 14.64
C ASN A 254 3.39 -24.70 14.67
N LYS A 255 3.41 -23.61 13.89
CA LYS A 255 2.32 -22.63 13.79
C LYS A 255 2.03 -22.28 12.32
N ASN A 256 0.78 -21.88 12.05
CA ASN A 256 0.44 -21.18 10.82
C ASN A 256 0.95 -19.73 10.91
N ILE A 257 1.87 -19.40 10.03
CA ILE A 257 2.50 -18.07 9.94
C ILE A 257 1.92 -17.27 8.78
N ASP A 258 1.94 -15.95 8.95
CA ASP A 258 1.68 -14.98 7.89
C ASP A 258 2.61 -13.79 8.15
N CYS A 259 3.79 -13.81 7.54
CA CYS A 259 4.84 -12.81 7.71
C CYS A 259 4.88 -11.89 6.50
N ILE A 260 4.94 -10.58 6.72
CA ILE A 260 5.08 -9.57 5.66
C ILE A 260 6.33 -8.74 5.93
N TRP A 261 7.28 -8.77 5.00
CA TRP A 261 8.41 -7.85 4.99
C TRP A 261 8.21 -6.83 3.89
N LEU A 262 8.29 -5.57 4.27
CA LEU A 262 8.34 -4.45 3.36
C LEU A 262 9.77 -3.94 3.29
N ILE A 263 10.38 -4.06 2.12
CA ILE A 263 11.71 -3.53 1.85
C ILE A 263 11.50 -2.24 1.09
N GLY A 264 11.84 -1.12 1.71
CA GLY A 264 11.62 0.21 1.15
C GLY A 264 12.87 1.08 1.20
N ARG A 265 12.72 2.30 0.68
CA ARG A 265 13.78 3.31 0.76
C ARG A 265 14.01 3.74 2.21
N PHE A 266 15.28 3.90 2.60
CA PHE A 266 15.63 4.50 3.89
C PHE A 266 15.31 6.03 3.86
N PRO A 267 14.39 6.55 4.69
CA PRO A 267 13.84 7.90 4.50
C PRO A 267 14.82 9.04 4.79
N ALA A 268 15.91 8.79 5.52
CA ALA A 268 16.58 9.89 6.20
C ALA A 268 17.68 10.60 5.39
N LEU A 269 18.51 9.92 4.59
CA LEU A 269 19.81 10.53 4.22
C LEU A 269 20.43 10.19 2.86
N SER A 270 19.85 9.31 2.03
CA SER A 270 20.53 8.92 0.79
C SER A 270 19.60 8.96 -0.42
N ARG A 271 19.52 10.16 -1.01
CA ARG A 271 18.87 10.35 -2.31
C ARG A 271 19.59 9.62 -3.45
N THR A 272 20.82 9.18 -3.23
CA THR A 272 21.68 8.56 -4.24
C THR A 272 21.26 7.14 -4.55
N PHE A 273 20.90 6.31 -3.56
CA PHE A 273 20.36 4.98 -3.85
C PHE A 273 18.90 5.08 -4.30
N ASP A 274 18.67 4.77 -5.57
CA ASP A 274 17.40 4.91 -6.26
C ASP A 274 16.77 3.57 -6.64
N LYS A 275 17.48 2.46 -6.43
CA LYS A 275 17.00 1.11 -6.72
C LYS A 275 17.20 0.16 -5.55
N ILE A 276 16.37 -0.87 -5.50
CA ILE A 276 16.52 -2.02 -4.60
C ILE A 276 16.76 -3.26 -5.45
N TYR A 277 17.79 -4.01 -5.09
CA TYR A 277 18.06 -5.38 -5.52
C TYR A 277 17.51 -6.34 -4.47
N LEU A 278 16.94 -7.47 -4.90
CA LEU A 278 16.45 -8.55 -4.06
C LEU A 278 16.72 -9.90 -4.71
N LYS A 279 17.19 -10.88 -3.95
CA LYS A 279 17.32 -12.26 -4.42
C LYS A 279 17.00 -13.25 -3.31
N VAL A 280 16.12 -14.21 -3.60
CA VAL A 280 15.89 -15.36 -2.71
C VAL A 280 17.02 -16.36 -2.98
N GLN A 281 18.01 -16.40 -2.08
CA GLN A 281 19.17 -17.28 -2.18
C GLN A 281 18.88 -18.68 -1.64
N GLU A 282 17.99 -18.79 -0.65
CA GLU A 282 17.59 -20.07 -0.07
C GLU A 282 16.10 -20.06 0.29
N PHE A 283 15.40 -21.14 -0.06
CA PHE A 283 14.02 -21.39 0.34
C PHE A 283 13.80 -22.90 0.57
N GLN A 284 14.41 -23.41 1.63
CA GLN A 284 14.37 -24.81 2.08
C GLN A 284 13.62 -25.01 3.41
N LEU A 285 12.80 -24.02 3.79
CA LEU A 285 11.90 -24.13 4.94
C LEU A 285 11.05 -25.40 4.83
N LYS A 286 10.86 -26.10 5.96
CA LYS A 286 9.96 -27.27 6.04
C LYS A 286 8.64 -26.87 6.66
N GLY A 287 7.56 -27.40 6.11
CA GLY A 287 6.21 -27.04 6.49
C GLY A 287 5.15 -27.62 5.57
N VAL A 288 3.92 -27.15 5.75
CA VAL A 288 2.77 -27.52 4.92
C VAL A 288 2.21 -26.28 4.24
N GLY A 289 2.13 -26.32 2.91
CA GLY A 289 1.54 -25.26 2.09
C GLY A 289 2.29 -23.95 2.24
N LEU A 290 3.61 -24.00 2.33
CA LEU A 290 4.45 -22.81 2.44
C LEU A 290 4.42 -22.04 1.11
N ARG A 291 4.22 -20.73 1.18
CA ARG A 291 4.10 -19.86 0.02
C ARG A 291 4.88 -18.59 0.25
N LEU A 292 5.95 -18.39 -0.51
CA LEU A 292 6.71 -17.15 -0.54
C LEU A 292 6.34 -16.37 -1.80
N GLU A 293 5.87 -15.15 -1.61
CA GLU A 293 5.44 -14.24 -2.67
C GLU A 293 6.28 -12.97 -2.62
N VAL A 294 6.86 -12.56 -3.74
CA VAL A 294 7.55 -11.28 -3.87
C VAL A 294 6.82 -10.44 -4.92
N ARG A 295 6.51 -9.20 -4.55
CA ARG A 295 5.87 -8.22 -5.41
C ARG A 295 6.72 -6.96 -5.51
N ARG A 296 6.83 -6.40 -6.71
CA ARG A 296 7.56 -5.18 -7.01
C ARG A 296 6.69 -3.96 -6.71
N GLY A 297 6.78 -3.46 -5.49
CA GLY A 297 6.01 -2.33 -4.95
C GLY A 297 5.75 -2.52 -3.46
N ALA A 298 5.18 -1.50 -2.81
CA ALA A 298 4.99 -1.48 -1.35
C ALA A 298 3.67 -2.12 -0.87
N SER A 299 2.93 -2.82 -1.75
CA SER A 299 1.57 -3.31 -1.44
C SER A 299 1.25 -4.67 -2.04
N SER A 300 0.26 -5.36 -1.48
CA SER A 300 -0.23 -6.65 -1.97
C SER A 300 -0.88 -6.61 -3.36
N THR A 301 -1.19 -5.42 -3.90
CA THR A 301 -1.72 -5.24 -5.25
C THR A 301 -0.64 -4.96 -6.30
N ALA A 302 0.60 -4.75 -5.89
CA ALA A 302 1.73 -4.53 -6.78
C ALA A 302 2.02 -5.77 -7.65
N GLU A 303 2.80 -5.59 -8.73
CA GLU A 303 3.12 -6.68 -9.66
C GLU A 303 3.83 -7.84 -8.95
N ARG A 304 3.29 -9.06 -9.08
CA ARG A 304 3.94 -10.26 -8.53
C ARG A 304 5.05 -10.74 -9.45
N VAL A 305 6.28 -10.65 -8.97
CA VAL A 305 7.49 -11.01 -9.71
C VAL A 305 8.03 -12.39 -9.35
N LEU A 306 7.68 -12.92 -8.17
CA LEU A 306 8.07 -14.28 -7.76
C LEU A 306 6.98 -14.94 -6.92
N MET A 307 6.80 -16.24 -7.12
CA MET A 307 5.97 -17.10 -6.29
C MET A 307 6.61 -18.47 -6.16
N LEU A 308 6.92 -18.85 -4.92
CA LEU A 308 7.51 -20.13 -4.57
C LEU A 308 6.56 -20.90 -3.66
N PHE A 309 6.52 -22.22 -3.84
CA PHE A 309 5.65 -23.13 -3.10
C PHE A 309 6.49 -24.22 -2.49
N ASP A 310 6.43 -24.35 -1.17
CA ASP A 310 7.19 -25.32 -0.41
C ASP A 310 8.71 -25.25 -0.72
N GLU A 311 9.47 -26.22 -0.24
CA GLU A 311 10.92 -26.25 -0.43
C GLU A 311 11.33 -26.20 -1.91
N GLN A 312 12.37 -25.40 -2.21
CA GLN A 312 12.95 -25.24 -3.53
C GLN A 312 14.41 -25.64 -3.53
N LEU A 313 14.79 -26.45 -4.52
CA LEU A 313 16.19 -26.75 -4.82
C LEU A 313 16.90 -25.50 -5.38
N PRO A 314 18.22 -25.34 -5.17
CA PRO A 314 18.97 -24.19 -5.69
C PRO A 314 18.78 -23.99 -7.21
N THR A 315 18.80 -25.07 -8.00
CA THR A 315 18.60 -25.02 -9.45
C THR A 315 17.19 -24.58 -9.86
N GLN A 316 16.18 -24.83 -9.02
CA GLN A 316 14.81 -24.34 -9.24
C GLN A 316 14.71 -22.85 -8.95
N LEU A 317 15.37 -22.37 -7.89
CA LEU A 317 15.44 -20.94 -7.55
C LEU A 317 16.09 -20.12 -8.66
N GLU A 318 17.19 -20.62 -9.22
CA GLU A 318 17.90 -19.98 -10.34
C GLU A 318 17.05 -19.86 -11.60
N ARG A 319 16.21 -20.86 -11.91
CA ARG A 319 15.32 -20.84 -13.08
C ARG A 319 14.10 -19.93 -12.90
N LYS A 320 13.71 -19.65 -11.66
CA LYS A 320 12.51 -18.87 -11.32
C LYS A 320 12.79 -17.39 -11.07
N GLN A 321 14.06 -16.98 -11.07
CA GLN A 321 14.49 -15.61 -10.80
C GLN A 321 15.50 -15.16 -11.87
N PRO A 322 15.58 -13.87 -12.19
CA PRO A 322 16.63 -13.35 -13.05
C PRO A 322 18.02 -13.59 -12.45
N LEU A 323 19.02 -13.82 -13.31
CA LEU A 323 20.41 -14.04 -12.87
C LEU A 323 20.93 -12.86 -12.03
N GLU A 324 20.65 -11.64 -12.50
CA GLU A 324 20.99 -10.35 -11.87
C GLU A 324 20.14 -9.98 -10.63
N GLY A 325 19.21 -10.87 -10.26
CA GLY A 325 18.22 -10.68 -9.20
C GLY A 325 17.02 -9.83 -9.60
N LEU A 326 16.09 -9.68 -8.67
CA LEU A 326 14.91 -8.83 -8.83
C LEU A 326 15.31 -7.38 -8.53
N ILE A 327 14.96 -6.46 -9.43
CA ILE A 327 15.30 -5.04 -9.32
C ILE A 327 14.01 -4.21 -9.39
N THR A 328 13.94 -3.13 -8.62
CA THR A 328 12.85 -2.14 -8.70
C THR A 328 12.93 -1.28 -9.96
N GLU A 329 11.77 -0.94 -10.50
CA GLU A 329 11.65 -0.07 -11.68
C GLU A 329 11.36 1.39 -11.30
N ASP A 330 10.61 1.62 -10.22
CA ASP A 330 10.35 2.96 -9.69
C ASP A 330 11.58 3.51 -8.96
N HIS A 331 12.02 4.69 -9.36
CA HIS A 331 13.16 5.42 -8.79
C HIS A 331 12.74 6.39 -7.67
N ILE A 332 11.45 6.72 -7.59
CA ILE A 332 10.89 7.67 -6.62
C ILE A 332 10.63 6.93 -5.30
N GLN A 333 9.88 5.82 -5.36
CA GLN A 333 9.53 5.00 -4.20
C GLN A 333 9.82 3.51 -4.46
N PRO A 334 11.10 3.13 -4.67
CA PRO A 334 11.46 1.73 -4.83
C PRO A 334 11.03 0.93 -3.59
N ALA A 335 10.32 -0.18 -3.82
CA ALA A 335 9.92 -1.08 -2.75
C ALA A 335 9.70 -2.51 -3.23
N PHE A 336 9.86 -3.48 -2.32
CA PHE A 336 9.39 -4.85 -2.47
C PHE A 336 8.47 -5.21 -1.31
N TYR A 337 7.34 -5.83 -1.65
CA TYR A 337 6.44 -6.49 -0.72
C TYR A 337 6.75 -7.99 -0.76
N VAL A 338 7.17 -8.55 0.36
CA VAL A 338 7.49 -9.98 0.50
C VAL A 338 6.55 -10.59 1.52
N ARG A 339 5.85 -11.66 1.17
CA ARG A 339 4.94 -12.35 2.08
C ARG A 339 5.19 -13.85 2.13
N LEU A 340 5.35 -14.38 3.34
CA LEU A 340 5.46 -15.81 3.61
C LEU A 340 4.24 -16.30 4.39
N ARG A 341 3.57 -17.33 3.87
CA ARG A 341 2.43 -17.99 4.52
C ARG A 341 2.60 -19.49 4.57
N GLY A 342 1.95 -20.14 5.54
CA GLY A 342 1.84 -21.59 5.64
C GLY A 342 2.12 -22.10 7.04
N TYR A 343 2.12 -23.42 7.22
CA TYR A 343 2.45 -24.05 8.49
C TYR A 343 3.96 -24.31 8.56
N LEU A 344 4.67 -23.72 9.52
CA LEU A 344 6.13 -23.83 9.63
C LEU A 344 6.51 -24.93 10.64
N THR A 345 7.33 -25.90 10.23
CA THR A 345 7.89 -26.94 11.15
C THR A 345 9.37 -26.77 11.42
N ILE A 346 10.10 -26.13 10.50
CA ILE A 346 11.52 -25.79 10.66
C ILE A 346 11.70 -24.34 10.22
N ASN A 347 12.40 -23.54 11.03
CA ASN A 347 12.60 -22.10 10.81
C ASN A 347 13.93 -21.76 10.11
N THR A 348 14.73 -22.76 9.77
CA THR A 348 15.98 -22.62 9.02
C THR A 348 15.79 -22.91 7.53
N GLY A 349 16.58 -22.24 6.69
CA GLY A 349 16.52 -22.41 5.24
C GLY A 349 15.72 -21.33 4.52
N LEU A 350 15.59 -20.13 5.11
CA LEU A 350 15.15 -18.94 4.39
C LEU A 350 16.29 -17.94 4.38
N ASN A 351 16.71 -17.54 3.19
CA ASN A 351 17.68 -16.47 3.01
C ASN A 351 17.26 -15.60 1.82
N ILE A 352 16.75 -14.40 2.12
CA ILE A 352 16.44 -13.37 1.13
C ILE A 352 17.40 -12.21 1.34
N VAL A 353 18.23 -11.93 0.36
CA VAL A 353 19.20 -10.84 0.40
C VAL A 353 18.63 -9.64 -0.35
N TYR A 354 18.73 -8.46 0.23
CA TYR A 354 18.31 -7.21 -0.39
C TYR A 354 19.35 -6.11 -0.20
N THR A 355 19.41 -5.18 -1.16
CA THR A 355 20.38 -4.08 -1.15
C THR A 355 19.83 -2.86 -1.88
N GLN A 356 19.99 -1.69 -1.29
CA GLN A 356 19.81 -0.41 -1.97
C GLN A 356 21.07 -0.09 -2.79
N PHE A 357 20.90 0.25 -4.06
CA PHE A 357 21.99 0.55 -4.97
C PHE A 357 21.64 1.68 -5.94
N TYR A 358 22.66 2.25 -6.57
CA TYR A 358 22.53 3.03 -7.81
C TYR A 358 23.59 2.57 -8.81
N ARG A 359 23.50 2.96 -10.08
CA ARG A 359 24.50 2.59 -11.09
C ARG A 359 25.50 3.70 -11.32
N TRP A 360 26.77 3.34 -11.46
CA TRP A 360 27.83 4.29 -11.75
C TRP A 360 28.85 3.71 -12.74
N ALA A 361 29.16 4.46 -13.80
CA ALA A 361 29.92 3.95 -14.93
C ALA A 361 31.44 3.90 -14.70
N THR A 362 31.98 4.67 -13.75
CA THR A 362 33.42 4.67 -13.46
C THR A 362 33.78 3.64 -12.40
N ALA A 363 35.05 3.26 -12.32
CA ALA A 363 35.55 2.23 -11.39
C ALA A 363 35.42 2.58 -9.88
N LEU A 364 35.08 3.83 -9.55
CA LEU A 364 34.90 4.29 -8.17
C LEU A 364 33.52 4.92 -8.02
N CYS A 365 32.84 4.57 -6.93
CA CYS A 365 31.58 5.19 -6.55
C CYS A 365 31.82 6.61 -6.00
N PRO A 366 30.94 7.59 -6.33
CA PRO A 366 30.99 8.94 -5.80
C PRO A 366 31.12 9.04 -4.27
N GLY A 367 30.57 8.08 -3.52
CA GLY A 367 30.66 8.06 -2.06
C GLY A 367 32.01 7.62 -1.50
N GLY A 368 33.02 7.37 -2.33
CA GLY A 368 34.37 6.99 -1.90
C GLY A 368 34.37 5.73 -1.03
N ASP A 369 35.17 5.74 0.04
CA ASP A 369 35.35 4.59 0.95
C ASP A 369 34.07 4.13 1.68
N GLY A 370 33.03 4.96 1.68
CA GLY A 370 31.71 4.61 2.22
C GLY A 370 30.86 3.73 1.30
N GLU A 371 31.33 3.47 0.08
CA GLU A 371 30.59 2.76 -0.96
C GLU A 371 31.48 1.73 -1.66
N PHE A 372 30.85 0.65 -2.12
CA PHE A 372 31.49 -0.41 -2.89
C PHE A 372 30.99 -0.38 -4.32
N HIS A 373 31.91 -0.44 -5.27
CA HIS A 373 31.60 -0.61 -6.68
C HIS A 373 31.60 -2.10 -7.03
N CYS A 374 30.43 -2.64 -7.33
CA CYS A 374 30.26 -4.00 -7.83
C CYS A 374 30.71 -4.11 -9.30
N ASP A 375 31.09 -5.31 -9.74
CA ASP A 375 31.58 -5.54 -11.11
C ASP A 375 30.49 -5.23 -12.17
N ASN A 376 29.22 -5.41 -11.80
CA ASN A 376 28.05 -5.05 -12.60
C ASN A 376 27.66 -3.56 -12.54
N SER A 377 28.60 -2.70 -12.11
CA SER A 377 28.46 -1.24 -12.03
C SER A 377 27.44 -0.73 -11.01
N LYS A 378 27.07 -1.56 -10.01
CA LYS A 378 26.24 -1.13 -8.88
C LYS A 378 27.11 -0.52 -7.79
N CYS A 379 26.70 0.62 -7.27
CA CYS A 379 27.25 1.19 -6.04
C CYS A 379 26.36 0.83 -4.86
N ILE A 380 26.93 0.17 -3.86
CA ILE A 380 26.25 -0.24 -2.61
C ILE A 380 27.01 0.31 -1.39
N LYS A 381 26.45 0.21 -0.18
CA LYS A 381 27.20 0.59 1.03
C LYS A 381 28.34 -0.38 1.31
N SER A 382 29.51 0.16 1.63
CA SER A 382 30.70 -0.66 1.89
C SER A 382 30.55 -1.61 3.08
N ALA A 383 29.67 -1.30 4.04
CA ALA A 383 29.31 -2.18 5.16
C ALA A 383 28.62 -3.49 4.75
N LEU A 384 28.18 -3.62 3.50
CA LEU A 384 27.54 -4.84 2.95
C LEU A 384 28.54 -5.75 2.22
N GLN A 385 29.83 -5.44 2.29
CA GLN A 385 30.88 -6.30 1.74
C GLN A 385 31.27 -7.38 2.76
N CYS A 386 31.66 -8.55 2.26
CA CYS A 386 32.32 -9.59 3.05
C CYS A 386 31.49 -10.14 4.23
N ASP A 387 30.17 -9.96 4.22
CA ASP A 387 29.26 -10.46 5.25
C ASP A 387 28.72 -11.88 4.96
N GLY A 388 29.21 -12.50 3.88
CA GLY A 388 28.79 -13.82 3.41
C GLY A 388 27.61 -13.81 2.43
N HIS A 389 27.05 -12.63 2.13
CA HIS A 389 25.89 -12.48 1.26
C HIS A 389 26.23 -11.76 -0.05
N ASP A 390 25.67 -12.23 -1.16
CA ASP A 390 25.83 -11.56 -2.47
C ASP A 390 24.87 -10.38 -2.62
N HIS A 391 25.28 -9.25 -2.06
CA HIS A 391 24.58 -7.97 -2.15
C HIS A 391 24.66 -7.30 -3.53
N CYS A 392 25.65 -7.66 -4.35
CA CYS A 392 25.84 -7.13 -5.70
C CYS A 392 25.03 -7.90 -6.75
N GLY A 393 24.82 -9.20 -6.53
CA GLY A 393 24.17 -10.11 -7.48
C GLY A 393 25.09 -10.62 -8.58
N ASP A 394 26.40 -10.36 -8.47
CA ASP A 394 27.47 -10.79 -9.37
C ASP A 394 28.65 -11.46 -8.61
N ALA A 395 28.45 -11.74 -7.32
CA ALA A 395 29.41 -12.29 -6.38
C ALA A 395 30.59 -11.39 -5.97
N SER A 396 30.75 -10.17 -6.51
CA SER A 396 31.91 -9.33 -6.20
C SER A 396 31.96 -8.84 -4.75
N GLY A 397 30.80 -8.76 -4.06
CA GLY A 397 30.68 -8.38 -2.65
C GLY A 397 30.62 -9.55 -1.65
N LYS A 398 30.52 -10.80 -2.10
CA LYS A 398 30.23 -11.97 -1.24
C LYS A 398 31.45 -12.61 -0.58
N ALA A 399 32.66 -12.42 -1.14
CA ALA A 399 33.80 -13.28 -0.84
C ALA A 399 34.56 -12.90 0.44
N PRO A 400 34.65 -13.77 1.48
CA PRO A 400 35.54 -13.57 2.62
C PRO A 400 37.04 -13.84 2.30
N PHE A 401 37.35 -14.31 1.08
CA PHE A 401 38.69 -14.81 0.71
C PHE A 401 39.50 -13.87 -0.20
N HIS A 402 38.95 -12.73 -0.63
CA HIS A 402 39.76 -11.68 -1.23
C HIS A 402 40.30 -10.75 -0.13
N ILE A 403 41.40 -11.16 0.50
CA ILE A 403 42.18 -10.43 1.55
C ILE A 403 42.72 -9.06 1.06
N ARG A 404 42.39 -8.65 -0.18
CA ARG A 404 42.73 -7.31 -0.71
C ARG A 404 41.52 -6.39 -0.84
N ILE A 405 40.31 -6.92 -0.67
CA ILE A 405 39.03 -6.22 -0.81
C ILE A 405 38.32 -6.20 0.56
N CYS A 406 38.42 -7.30 1.32
CA CYS A 406 38.37 -7.33 2.77
C CYS A 406 39.81 -7.27 3.32
#